data_AF-A0AAN4N4E1-F1
#
_entry.id   AF-A0AAN4N4E1-F1
#
_cell.length_a   1.000
_cell.length_b   1.000
_cell.length_c   1.000
_cell.angle_alpha   90.00
_cell.angle_beta   90.00
_cell.angle_gamma   90.00
#
_symmetry.space_group_name_H-M   'P 1'
#
loop_
_entity.id
_entity.type
_entity.pdbx_description
1 polymer ?
#
loop_
_entity_poly.entity_id
_entity_poly.type
_entity_poly.pdbx_seq_one_letter_code
_entity_poly.pdbx_strand_id
1 'polypeptide(L)'
;MEIRELLSKPVWQMTGEEFILLNRHALQEREARAAQPAADTEKKYVYGIGGIARLFGCSMPTANRIKKSGKIDRAITQIGRKIIVDADMALELAGHKSGGRR
;
A
#
# COMPACT_ATOMS: atom_id res chain seq x y z
N MET A 1 -22.27 -31.77 4.64
CA MET A 1 -23.41 -30.85 4.42
C MET A 1 -22.86 -29.59 3.78
N GLU A 2 -23.48 -29.13 2.71
CA GLU A 2 -23.01 -27.95 1.96
C GLU A 2 -23.33 -26.66 2.74
N ILE A 3 -22.38 -25.72 2.84
CA ILE A 3 -22.54 -24.46 3.58
C ILE A 3 -23.70 -23.60 3.03
N ARG A 4 -23.97 -23.72 1.73
CA ARG A 4 -25.06 -23.01 1.06
C ARG A 4 -26.44 -23.40 1.58
N GLU A 5 -26.61 -24.67 1.97
CA GLU A 5 -27.87 -25.15 2.54
C GLU A 5 -28.10 -24.58 3.95
N LEU A 6 -27.04 -24.41 4.74
CA LEU A 6 -27.12 -23.79 6.07
C LEU A 6 -27.52 -22.32 6.02
N LEU A 7 -27.03 -21.57 5.03
CA LEU A 7 -27.41 -20.16 4.83
C LEU A 7 -28.86 -19.99 4.36
N SER A 8 -29.48 -21.04 3.81
CA SER A 8 -30.88 -21.02 3.36
C SER A 8 -31.87 -21.34 4.48
N LYS A 9 -31.41 -21.92 5.59
CA LYS A 9 -32.22 -22.22 6.77
C LYS A 9 -32.33 -20.98 7.66
N PRO A 10 -33.49 -20.73 8.28
CA PRO A 10 -33.56 -19.70 9.31
C PRO A 10 -32.82 -20.15 10.58
N VAL A 11 -32.21 -19.20 11.28
CA VAL A 11 -31.31 -19.46 12.43
C VAL A 11 -31.97 -20.31 13.53
N TRP A 12 -33.27 -20.15 13.76
CA TRP A 12 -34.02 -20.89 14.79
C TRP A 12 -34.24 -22.38 14.45
N GLN A 13 -34.07 -22.76 13.19
CA GLN A 13 -34.17 -24.16 12.73
C GLN A 13 -32.79 -24.83 12.67
N MET A 14 -31.73 -24.08 12.95
CA MET A 14 -30.35 -24.54 12.86
C MET A 14 -29.90 -25.16 14.18
N THR A 15 -29.15 -26.25 14.10
CA THR A 15 -28.55 -26.85 15.30
C THR A 15 -27.31 -26.07 15.73
N GLY A 16 -26.92 -26.19 17.01
CA GLY A 16 -25.71 -25.53 17.52
C GLY A 16 -24.43 -25.96 16.78
N GLU A 17 -24.37 -27.21 16.33
CA GLU A 17 -23.26 -27.74 15.54
C GLU A 17 -23.18 -27.07 14.16
N GLU A 18 -24.32 -26.89 13.48
CA GLU A 18 -24.41 -26.17 12.22
C GLU A 18 -23.97 -24.70 12.37
N PHE A 19 -24.29 -24.06 13.51
CA PHE A 19 -23.90 -22.68 13.78
C PHE A 19 -22.40 -22.52 14.01
N ILE A 20 -21.79 -23.41 14.79
CA ILE A 20 -20.34 -23.39 15.03
C ILE A 20 -19.57 -23.64 13.73
N LEU A 21 -20.08 -24.52 12.86
CA LEU A 21 -19.49 -24.80 11.54
C LEU A 21 -19.48 -23.55 10.65
N LEU A 22 -20.60 -22.81 10.58
CA LEU A 22 -20.67 -21.54 9.83
C LEU A 22 -19.70 -20.49 10.37
N ASN A 23 -19.61 -20.36 11.70
CA ASN A 23 -18.72 -19.40 12.33
C ASN A 23 -17.25 -19.70 12.00
N ARG A 24 -16.85 -20.97 12.10
CA ARG A 24 -15.51 -21.43 11.75
C ARG A 24 -15.19 -21.19 10.28
N HIS A 25 -16.13 -21.46 9.39
CA HIS A 25 -15.96 -21.18 7.96
C HIS A 25 -15.77 -19.69 7.68
N ALA A 26 -16.57 -18.82 8.30
CA ALA A 26 -16.46 -17.37 8.15
C ALA A 26 -15.12 -16.82 8.69
N LEU A 27 -14.61 -17.39 9.78
CA LEU A 27 -13.29 -17.06 10.31
C LEU A 27 -12.17 -17.54 9.37
N GLN A 28 -12.29 -18.74 8.81
CA GLN A 28 -11.30 -19.30 7.90
C GLN A 28 -11.29 -18.59 6.53
N GLU A 29 -12.45 -18.14 6.03
CA GLU A 29 -12.54 -17.24 4.87
C GLU A 29 -11.94 -15.86 5.17
N ARG A 30 -12.09 -15.36 6.40
CA ARG A 30 -11.42 -14.12 6.84
C ARG A 30 -9.92 -14.28 6.91
N GLU A 31 -9.42 -15.39 7.43
CA GLU A 31 -7.99 -15.69 7.47
C GLU A 31 -7.42 -15.92 6.07
N ALA A 32 -8.15 -16.61 5.19
CA ALA A 32 -7.76 -16.79 3.79
C ALA A 32 -7.80 -15.48 2.98
N ARG A 33 -8.74 -14.57 3.27
CA ARG A 33 -8.75 -13.21 2.71
C ARG A 33 -7.68 -12.31 3.32
N ALA A 34 -7.34 -12.48 4.60
CA ALA A 34 -6.22 -11.78 5.23
C ALA A 34 -4.86 -12.29 4.73
N ALA A 35 -4.79 -13.54 4.26
CA ALA A 35 -3.63 -14.13 3.60
C ALA A 35 -3.57 -13.87 2.09
N GLN A 36 -4.61 -13.31 1.47
CA GLN A 36 -4.42 -12.61 0.20
C GLN A 36 -3.61 -11.37 0.54
N PRO A 37 -2.37 -11.23 0.05
CA PRO A 37 -1.65 -9.99 0.22
C PRO A 37 -2.48 -8.96 -0.55
N ALA A 38 -3.26 -8.17 0.17
CA ALA A 38 -3.47 -6.81 -0.26
C ALA A 38 -2.04 -6.29 -0.46
N ALA A 39 -1.64 -6.13 -1.73
CA ALA A 39 -0.46 -5.39 -2.09
C ALA A 39 -0.64 -3.89 -1.77
N ASP A 40 -1.34 -3.58 -0.67
CA ASP A 40 -1.04 -2.46 0.19
C ASP A 40 0.20 -2.85 1.01
N THR A 41 1.34 -2.98 0.31
CA THR A 41 2.49 -2.25 0.81
C THR A 41 1.93 -0.86 1.07
N GLU A 42 1.86 -0.39 2.32
CA GLU A 42 1.38 0.95 2.63
C GLU A 42 2.25 1.94 1.85
N LYS A 43 1.90 2.22 0.59
CA LYS A 43 2.73 3.00 -0.32
C LYS A 43 2.75 4.38 0.27
N LYS A 44 3.88 4.70 0.89
CA LYS A 44 4.01 5.91 1.66
C LYS A 44 4.18 7.06 0.68
N TYR A 45 3.07 7.69 0.31
CA TYR A 45 3.13 8.85 -0.57
C TYR A 45 3.53 10.12 0.19
N VAL A 46 4.46 10.88 -0.38
CA VAL A 46 4.89 12.19 0.08
C VAL A 46 4.41 13.27 -0.88
N TYR A 47 4.03 14.41 -0.32
CA TYR A 47 3.37 15.48 -1.07
C TYR A 47 4.22 16.74 -1.17
N GLY A 48 4.26 17.30 -2.38
CA GLY A 48 4.94 18.57 -2.66
C GLY A 48 6.47 18.49 -2.56
N ILE A 49 7.11 19.63 -2.79
CA ILE A 49 8.57 19.74 -2.67
C ILE A 49 9.05 19.56 -1.21
N GLY A 50 8.23 19.97 -0.25
CA GLY A 50 8.49 19.74 1.18
C GLY A 50 8.48 18.26 1.55
N GLY A 51 7.62 17.46 0.92
CA GLY A 51 7.63 16.01 1.08
C GLY A 51 8.93 15.37 0.60
N ILE A 52 9.44 15.80 -0.56
CA ILE A 52 10.74 15.35 -1.09
C ILE A 52 11.88 15.74 -0.15
N ALA A 53 11.86 16.97 0.37
CA ALA A 53 12.87 17.44 1.32
C ALA A 53 12.90 16.59 2.61
N ARG A 54 11.74 16.26 3.17
CA ARG A 54 11.61 15.38 4.34
C ARG A 54 12.02 13.94 4.04
N LEU A 55 11.67 13.42 2.86
CA LEU A 55 12.02 12.05 2.45
C LEU A 55 13.53 11.86 2.39
N PHE A 56 14.25 12.79 1.78
CA PHE A 56 15.71 12.71 1.61
C PHE A 56 16.51 13.40 2.73
N GLY A 57 15.86 13.93 3.76
CA GLY A 57 16.51 14.67 4.85
C GLY A 57 17.33 15.88 4.36
N CYS A 58 16.86 16.57 3.33
CA CYS A 58 17.62 17.64 2.65
C CYS A 58 16.91 19.01 2.68
N SER A 59 17.64 20.07 2.35
CA SER A 59 17.09 21.42 2.27
C SER A 59 16.18 21.59 1.03
N MET A 60 15.24 22.55 1.09
CA MET A 60 14.32 22.85 -0.01
C MET A 60 15.02 23.14 -1.37
N PRO A 61 16.14 23.89 -1.43
CA PRO A 61 16.88 24.07 -2.69
C PRO A 61 17.46 22.76 -3.24
N THR A 62 17.89 21.87 -2.35
CA THR A 62 18.44 20.56 -2.73
C THR A 62 17.34 19.65 -3.28
N ALA A 63 16.18 19.60 -2.62
CA ALA A 63 15.01 18.88 -3.12
C ALA A 63 14.57 19.38 -4.51
N ASN A 64 14.60 20.71 -4.74
CA ASN A 64 14.35 21.29 -6.06
C ASN A 64 15.36 20.84 -7.11
N ARG A 65 16.64 20.72 -6.75
CA ARG A 65 17.66 20.18 -7.65
C ARG A 65 17.45 18.69 -7.93
N ILE A 66 17.06 17.89 -6.94
CA ILE A 66 16.74 16.47 -7.13
C ILE A 66 15.57 16.31 -8.11
N LYS A 67 14.49 17.08 -7.90
CA LYS A 67 13.35 17.11 -8.84
C LYS A 67 13.81 17.52 -10.25
N LYS A 68 14.57 18.61 -10.37
CA LYS A 68 15.09 19.10 -11.68
C LYS A 68 16.06 18.14 -12.35
N SER A 69 16.75 17.30 -11.58
CA SER A 69 17.73 16.35 -12.11
C SER A 69 17.10 15.14 -12.80
N GLY A 70 15.78 14.94 -12.69
CA GLY A 70 15.04 13.86 -13.32
C GLY A 70 15.24 12.46 -12.73
N LYS A 71 16.12 12.32 -11.72
CA LYS A 71 16.48 11.01 -11.13
C LYS A 71 15.31 10.25 -10.53
N ILE A 72 14.31 10.96 -10.04
CA ILE A 72 13.14 10.41 -9.35
C ILE A 72 11.84 10.58 -10.16
N ASP A 73 11.92 10.94 -11.44
CA ASP A 73 10.73 11.26 -12.26
C ASP A 73 9.75 10.09 -12.34
N ARG A 74 10.26 8.85 -12.34
CA ARG A 74 9.42 7.64 -12.33
C ARG A 74 8.57 7.49 -11.06
N ALA A 75 9.05 8.03 -9.94
CA ALA A 75 8.33 8.03 -8.67
C ALA A 75 7.44 9.27 -8.49
N ILE A 76 7.52 10.26 -9.39
CA ILE A 76 6.75 11.49 -9.31
C ILE A 76 5.51 11.40 -10.20
N THR A 77 4.34 11.57 -9.60
CA THR A 77 3.09 11.87 -10.31
C THR A 77 2.75 13.35 -10.11
N GLN A 78 2.81 14.13 -11.20
CA GLN A 78 2.51 15.56 -11.17
C GLN A 78 1.16 15.84 -11.85
N ILE A 79 0.23 16.40 -11.09
CA ILE A 79 -1.07 16.90 -11.60
C ILE A 79 -1.06 18.42 -11.45
N GLY A 80 -0.72 19.14 -12.52
CA GLY A 80 -0.56 20.60 -12.49
C GLY A 80 0.55 21.02 -11.50
N ARG A 81 0.19 21.75 -10.44
CA ARG A 81 1.13 22.15 -9.36
C ARG A 81 1.19 21.16 -8.20
N LYS A 82 0.31 20.14 -8.17
CA LYS A 82 0.33 19.09 -7.15
C LYS A 82 1.39 18.05 -7.53
N ILE A 83 2.25 17.73 -6.58
CA ILE A 83 3.32 16.74 -6.74
C ILE A 83 3.05 15.64 -5.72
N ILE A 84 2.88 14.41 -6.20
CA ILE A 84 2.71 13.21 -5.41
C ILE A 84 3.92 12.34 -5.69
N VAL A 85 4.60 11.87 -4.65
CA VAL A 85 5.82 11.08 -4.79
C VAL A 85 5.66 9.79 -4.02
N ASP A 86 5.91 8.66 -4.67
CA ASP A 86 6.04 7.37 -4.00
C ASP A 86 7.38 7.32 -3.26
N ALA A 87 7.36 7.19 -1.93
CA ALA A 87 8.57 7.25 -1.10
C ALA A 87 9.53 6.09 -1.38
N ASP A 88 9.01 4.87 -1.47
CA ASP A 88 9.84 3.67 -1.58
C ASP A 88 10.52 3.65 -2.94
N MET A 89 9.76 3.93 -4.00
CA MET A 89 10.30 4.04 -5.35
C MET A 89 11.31 5.19 -5.49
N ALA A 90 11.08 6.33 -4.83
CA ALA A 90 12.02 7.45 -4.87
C ALA A 90 13.34 7.13 -4.15
N LEU A 91 13.31 6.36 -3.06
CA LEU A 91 14.50 5.92 -2.34
C LEU A 91 15.31 4.90 -3.14
N GLU A 92 14.64 3.92 -3.77
CA GLU A 92 15.29 2.94 -4.66
C GLU A 92 16.01 3.62 -5.82
N LEU A 93 15.33 4.56 -6.51
CA LEU A 93 15.90 5.29 -7.64
C LEU A 93 17.06 6.20 -7.24
N ALA A 94 17.00 6.80 -6.06
CA ALA A 94 18.10 7.62 -5.53
C ALA A 94 19.30 6.78 -5.09
N GLY A 95 19.09 5.53 -4.65
CA GLY A 95 20.12 4.59 -4.22
C GLY A 95 21.01 4.06 -5.35
N HIS A 96 20.53 4.09 -6.59
CA HIS A 96 21.36 3.82 -7.77
C HIS A 96 22.39 4.95 -7.97
N LYS A 97 23.58 4.76 -7.40
CA LYS A 97 24.72 5.70 -7.51
C LYS A 97 25.12 5.91 -8.97
N SER A 98 24.58 6.96 -9.60
CA SER A 98 24.93 7.39 -10.96
C SER A 98 26.01 8.49 -10.99
N GLY A 99 26.94 8.49 -10.04
CA GLY A 99 28.05 9.46 -10.01
C GLY A 99 28.45 9.91 -8.62
N GLY A 100 29.54 9.35 -8.13
CA GLY A 100 30.30 9.90 -7.01
C GLY A 100 31.02 11.19 -7.42
N ARG A 101 31.28 12.05 -6.45
CA ARG A 101 32.09 13.27 -6.57
C ARG A 101 33.46 12.88 -7.16
N ARG A 102 33.81 13.40 -8.33
CA ARG A 102 35.20 13.74 -8.65
C ARG A 102 35.46 15.14 -8.11
#